data_AF-A0A0M2NR70-F1
#
_entry.id   AF-A0A0M2NR70-F1
#
_cell.length_a   1.000
_cell.length_b   1.000
_cell.length_c   1.000
_cell.angle_alpha   90.00
_cell.angle_beta   90.00
_cell.angle_gamma   90.00
#
_symmetry.space_group_name_H-M   'P 1'
#
loop_
_entity.id
_entity.type
_entity.pdbx_description
1 polymer ?
#
loop_
_entity_poly.entity_id
_entity_poly.type
_entity_poly.pdbx_seq_one_letter_code
_entity_poly.pdbx_strand_id
1 'polypeptide(L)'
;METFKNWKKKPGKPLDVQLDELADMLAFGLSIANQQEVTNEKLEYGLSTLRKDGYLYNESQSVWDFMSDVSNVGLEPLSAVIIPLDIAYNLYSIDQLIDAYKKKMKRNHKRQDGTADAGKGYV
;
A
#
# COMPACT_ATOMS: atom_id res chain seq x y z
N MET A 1 7.85 5.98 7.77
CA MET A 1 9.30 5.92 7.94
C MET A 1 9.95 6.56 6.72
N GLU A 2 11.09 7.22 6.87
CA GLU A 2 11.90 7.69 5.73
C GLU A 2 13.34 7.22 5.97
N THR A 3 13.50 5.91 6.09
CA THR A 3 14.72 5.23 6.60
C THR A 3 15.97 5.50 5.79
N PHE A 4 15.83 5.74 4.48
CA PHE A 4 16.95 6.11 3.61
C PHE A 4 17.42 7.57 3.78
N LYS A 5 16.63 8.45 4.40
CA LYS A 5 16.93 9.90 4.49
C LYS A 5 17.81 10.20 5.70
N ASN A 6 19.09 9.83 5.63
CA ASN A 6 20.06 10.05 6.72
C ASN A 6 20.30 11.53 7.09
N TRP A 7 19.96 12.46 6.19
CA TRP A 7 20.12 13.90 6.39
C TRP A 7 18.95 14.58 7.13
N LYS A 8 17.84 13.84 7.39
CA LYS A 8 16.68 14.41 8.10
C LYS A 8 16.84 14.30 9.61
N LYS A 9 16.64 15.43 10.31
CA LYS A 9 16.64 15.48 11.79
C LYS A 9 15.49 14.70 12.44
N LYS A 10 14.33 14.61 11.76
CA LYS A 10 13.16 13.82 12.18
C LYS A 10 12.65 13.04 10.96
N PRO A 11 13.24 11.87 10.66
CA PRO A 11 12.83 11.08 9.52
C PRO A 11 11.45 10.44 9.77
N GLY A 12 10.63 10.38 8.73
CA GLY A 12 9.27 9.84 8.82
C GLY A 12 8.22 10.93 8.71
N LYS A 13 7.27 10.72 7.81
CA LYS A 13 6.08 11.57 7.65
C LYS A 13 5.08 11.31 8.81
N PRO A 14 4.09 12.19 9.03
CA PRO A 14 2.95 11.87 9.90
C PRO A 14 2.30 10.53 9.54
N LEU A 15 1.77 9.82 10.54
CA LEU A 15 1.21 8.47 10.38
C LEU A 15 0.09 8.42 9.34
N ASP A 16 -0.81 9.40 9.36
CA ASP A 16 -1.91 9.53 8.40
C ASP A 16 -1.43 9.67 6.97
N VAL A 17 -0.32 10.40 6.74
CA VAL A 17 0.29 10.52 5.42
C VAL A 17 0.91 9.20 4.98
N GLN A 18 1.57 8.46 5.88
CA GLN A 18 2.14 7.14 5.53
C GLN A 18 1.05 6.13 5.14
N LEU A 19 -0.05 6.10 5.91
CA LEU A 19 -1.19 5.22 5.64
C LEU A 19 -1.96 5.61 4.37
N ASP A 20 -2.02 6.90 4.02
CA ASP A 20 -2.64 7.36 2.76
C ASP A 20 -1.87 6.82 1.54
N GLU A 21 -0.54 6.82 1.56
CA GLU A 21 0.30 6.26 0.49
C GLU A 21 0.20 4.73 0.43
N LEU A 22 0.20 4.05 1.58
CA LEU A 22 0.00 2.59 1.62
C LEU A 22 -1.39 2.19 1.10
N ALA A 23 -2.40 3.03 1.35
CA ALA A 23 -3.75 2.86 0.81
C ALA A 23 -3.80 3.05 -0.71
N ASP A 24 -2.93 3.86 -1.33
CA ASP A 24 -2.78 3.89 -2.79
C ASP A 24 -2.25 2.57 -3.33
N MET A 25 -1.24 1.98 -2.68
CA MET A 25 -0.73 0.65 -3.07
C MET A 25 -1.83 -0.41 -3.00
N LEU A 26 -2.63 -0.42 -1.93
CA LEU A 26 -3.76 -1.34 -1.82
C LEU A 26 -4.81 -1.10 -2.92
N ALA A 27 -5.11 0.15 -3.27
CA ALA A 27 -6.06 0.46 -4.33
C ALA A 27 -5.61 -0.07 -5.70
N PHE A 28 -4.32 0.09 -6.03
CA PHE A 28 -3.74 -0.51 -7.23
C PHE A 28 -3.74 -2.03 -7.18
N GLY A 29 -3.36 -2.63 -6.04
CA GLY A 29 -3.37 -4.08 -5.84
C GLY A 29 -4.74 -4.70 -6.08
N LEU A 30 -5.78 -4.10 -5.48
CA LEU A 30 -7.17 -4.54 -5.69
C LEU A 30 -7.62 -4.36 -7.14
N SER A 31 -7.18 -3.29 -7.82
CA SER A 31 -7.46 -3.10 -9.24
C SER A 31 -6.83 -4.17 -10.12
N ILE A 32 -5.56 -4.53 -9.86
CA ILE A 32 -4.85 -5.61 -10.56
C ILE A 32 -5.56 -6.94 -10.30
N ALA A 33 -5.89 -7.25 -9.05
CA ALA A 33 -6.57 -8.48 -8.68
C ALA A 33 -7.93 -8.61 -9.39
N ASN A 34 -8.70 -7.53 -9.49
CA ASN A 34 -9.95 -7.49 -10.23
C ASN A 34 -9.74 -7.69 -11.74
N GLN A 35 -8.78 -6.99 -12.34
CA GLN A 35 -8.48 -7.09 -13.78
C GLN A 35 -7.95 -8.47 -14.20
N GLN A 36 -7.33 -9.18 -13.27
CA GLN A 36 -6.76 -10.52 -13.47
C GLN A 36 -7.63 -11.63 -12.87
N GLU A 37 -8.87 -11.30 -12.47
CA GLU A 37 -9.88 -12.23 -11.98
C GLU A 37 -9.37 -13.15 -10.85
N VAL A 38 -8.59 -12.59 -9.91
CA VAL A 38 -8.11 -13.34 -8.74
C VAL A 38 -9.30 -13.81 -7.92
N THR A 39 -9.38 -15.12 -7.68
CA THR A 39 -10.50 -15.71 -6.95
C THR A 39 -10.44 -15.38 -5.45
N ASN A 40 -11.61 -15.39 -4.80
CA ASN A 40 -11.70 -15.25 -3.35
C ASN A 40 -10.85 -16.30 -2.62
N GLU A 41 -10.82 -17.54 -3.11
CA GLU A 41 -9.99 -18.62 -2.55
C GLU A 41 -8.50 -18.26 -2.57
N LYS A 42 -8.01 -17.68 -3.68
CA LYS A 42 -6.61 -17.21 -3.76
C LYS A 42 -6.35 -16.06 -2.79
N LEU A 43 -7.29 -15.13 -2.65
CA LEU A 43 -7.19 -14.02 -1.70
C LEU A 43 -7.18 -14.53 -0.26
N GLU A 44 -8.09 -15.43 0.11
CA GLU A 44 -8.14 -16.07 1.43
C GLU A 44 -6.84 -16.81 1.74
N TYR A 45 -6.32 -17.56 0.77
CA TYR A 45 -5.01 -18.19 0.88
C TYR A 45 -3.91 -17.15 1.16
N GLY A 46 -3.81 -16.09 0.34
CA GLY A 46 -2.81 -15.05 0.54
C GLY A 46 -2.92 -14.37 1.91
N LEU A 47 -4.14 -14.05 2.35
CA LEU A 47 -4.40 -13.48 3.68
C LEU A 47 -3.95 -14.42 4.80
N SER A 48 -4.13 -15.74 4.63
CA SER A 48 -3.67 -16.73 5.61
C SER A 48 -2.14 -16.82 5.74
N THR A 49 -1.39 -16.31 4.74
CA THR A 49 0.07 -16.30 4.78
C THR A 49 0.67 -15.13 5.57
N LEU A 50 -0.16 -14.12 5.91
CA LEU A 50 0.24 -12.95 6.68
C LEU A 50 0.73 -13.39 8.07
N ARG A 51 1.94 -12.98 8.42
CA ARG A 51 2.58 -13.36 9.68
C ARG A 51 3.54 -12.27 10.14
N LYS A 52 3.72 -12.18 11.46
CA LYS A 52 4.76 -11.33 12.05
C LYS A 52 6.03 -12.14 11.97
N ASP A 53 6.71 -12.06 10.83
CA ASP A 53 7.95 -12.78 10.58
C ASP A 53 9.19 -12.01 11.07
N GLY A 54 9.00 -10.81 11.63
CA GLY A 54 10.10 -9.97 12.08
C GLY A 54 10.87 -9.35 10.92
N TYR A 55 10.30 -9.32 9.72
CA TYR A 55 10.89 -8.66 8.56
C TYR A 55 11.19 -7.19 8.87
N LEU A 56 12.47 -6.82 8.76
CA LEU A 56 12.97 -5.51 9.16
C LEU A 56 12.86 -4.51 8.02
N TYR A 57 11.65 -4.00 7.79
CA TYR A 57 11.34 -2.97 6.78
C TYR A 57 12.16 -1.66 6.89
N ASN A 58 12.95 -1.49 7.96
CA ASN A 58 13.84 -0.37 8.15
C ASN A 58 15.27 -0.60 7.63
N GLU A 59 15.58 -1.79 7.09
CA GLU A 59 16.88 -2.12 6.53
C GLU A 59 16.98 -1.85 5.03
N SER A 60 18.20 -1.51 4.58
CA SER A 60 18.49 -1.28 3.15
C SER A 60 18.24 -2.51 2.28
N GLN A 61 18.36 -3.72 2.84
CA GLN A 61 18.06 -4.97 2.14
C GLN A 61 16.58 -5.05 1.78
N SER A 62 15.66 -4.60 2.64
CA SER A 62 14.22 -4.65 2.34
C SER A 62 13.81 -3.73 1.19
N VAL A 63 14.47 -2.57 1.09
CA VAL A 63 14.27 -1.68 -0.06
C VAL A 63 14.86 -2.31 -1.32
N TRP A 64 15.99 -3.00 -1.22
CA TRP A 64 16.59 -3.69 -2.36
C TRP A 64 15.75 -4.89 -2.81
N ASP A 65 15.22 -5.70 -1.90
CA ASP A 65 14.32 -6.83 -2.20
C ASP A 65 13.08 -6.31 -2.93
N PHE A 66 12.43 -5.28 -2.36
CA PHE A 66 11.26 -4.65 -2.97
C PHE A 66 11.57 -4.07 -4.36
N MET A 67 12.69 -3.37 -4.54
CA MET A 67 13.05 -2.76 -5.82
C MET A 67 13.52 -3.79 -6.86
N SER A 68 14.12 -4.90 -6.43
CA SER A 68 14.51 -6.02 -7.29
C SER A 68 13.28 -6.78 -7.77
N ASP A 69 12.28 -6.96 -6.92
CA ASP A 69 10.98 -7.49 -7.33
C ASP A 69 10.24 -6.51 -8.25
N VAL A 70 10.31 -5.21 -7.96
CA VAL A 70 9.71 -4.15 -8.81
C VAL A 70 10.35 -4.09 -10.22
N SER A 71 11.64 -4.38 -10.34
CA SER A 71 12.32 -4.42 -11.65
C SER A 71 12.05 -5.71 -12.44
N ASN A 72 11.51 -6.74 -11.79
CA ASN A 72 11.04 -7.98 -12.40
C ASN A 72 9.50 -8.02 -12.57
N VAL A 73 8.79 -6.88 -12.40
CA VAL A 73 7.32 -6.74 -12.29
C VAL A 73 6.56 -7.39 -13.45
N GLY A 74 6.15 -8.63 -13.22
CA GLY A 74 4.77 -8.82 -12.79
C GLY A 74 4.77 -9.03 -11.28
N LEU A 75 4.31 -8.06 -10.49
CA LEU A 75 3.80 -8.44 -9.17
C LEU A 75 2.64 -9.40 -9.48
N GLU A 76 2.80 -10.67 -9.14
CA GLU A 76 1.72 -11.65 -9.22
C GLU A 76 0.44 -11.01 -8.66
N PRO A 77 -0.72 -11.12 -9.32
CA PRO A 77 -1.91 -10.37 -8.94
C PRO A 77 -2.32 -10.54 -7.46
N LEU A 78 -2.03 -11.72 -6.88
CA LEU A 78 -2.20 -11.97 -5.46
C LEU A 78 -1.22 -11.13 -4.61
N SER A 79 0.08 -11.15 -4.94
CA SER A 79 1.12 -10.38 -4.25
C SER A 79 0.84 -8.89 -4.27
N ALA A 80 0.24 -8.36 -5.34
CA ALA A 80 -0.14 -6.95 -5.43
C ALA A 80 -1.12 -6.54 -4.31
N VAL A 81 -1.95 -7.46 -3.82
CA VAL A 81 -2.85 -7.24 -2.66
C VAL A 81 -2.16 -7.57 -1.34
N ILE A 82 -1.40 -8.67 -1.27
CA ILE A 82 -0.84 -9.16 -0.02
C ILE A 82 0.29 -8.26 0.49
N ILE A 83 1.14 -7.71 -0.37
CA ILE A 83 2.26 -6.84 0.04
C ILE A 83 1.81 -5.64 0.87
N PRO A 84 0.85 -4.78 0.44
CA PRO A 84 0.44 -3.65 1.27
C PRO A 84 -0.23 -4.09 2.59
N LEU A 85 -0.90 -5.23 2.61
CA LEU A 85 -1.47 -5.81 3.84
C LEU A 85 -0.39 -6.34 4.78
N ASP A 86 0.66 -6.97 4.25
CA ASP A 86 1.79 -7.45 5.04
C ASP A 86 2.58 -6.30 5.66
N ILE A 87 2.83 -5.24 4.89
CA ILE A 87 3.43 -3.99 5.40
C ILE A 87 2.58 -3.42 6.53
N ALA A 88 1.25 -3.35 6.35
CA ALA A 88 0.36 -2.85 7.39
C ALA A 88 0.35 -3.74 8.64
N TYR A 89 0.38 -5.05 8.46
CA TYR A 89 0.39 -6.02 9.55
C TYR A 89 1.67 -5.95 10.38
N ASN A 90 2.82 -5.71 9.73
CA ASN A 90 4.12 -5.64 10.37
C ASN A 90 4.49 -4.27 10.94
N LEU A 91 4.06 -3.16 10.30
CA LEU A 91 4.47 -1.80 10.68
C LEU A 91 3.38 -0.93 11.31
N TYR A 92 2.11 -1.29 11.12
CA TYR A 92 0.94 -0.53 11.55
C TYR A 92 -0.12 -1.48 12.14
N SER A 93 -1.38 -1.36 11.71
CA SER A 93 -2.38 -2.41 11.78
C SER A 93 -3.16 -2.49 10.47
N ILE A 94 -3.74 -3.66 10.18
CA ILE A 94 -4.64 -3.84 9.04
C ILE A 94 -5.85 -2.90 9.14
N ASP A 95 -6.41 -2.72 10.34
CA ASP A 95 -7.54 -1.80 10.56
C ASP A 95 -7.19 -0.35 10.16
N GLN A 96 -5.99 0.12 10.51
CA GLN A 96 -5.53 1.46 10.15
C GLN A 96 -5.42 1.62 8.62
N LEU A 97 -4.94 0.59 7.92
CA LEU A 97 -4.89 0.61 6.45
C LEU A 97 -6.30 0.59 5.84
N ILE A 98 -7.23 -0.22 6.36
CA ILE A 98 -8.62 -0.27 5.88
C ILE A 98 -9.30 1.08 6.05
N ASP A 99 -9.12 1.74 7.20
CA ASP A 99 -9.69 3.06 7.47
C ASP A 99 -9.12 4.12 6.53
N ALA A 100 -7.80 4.11 6.31
CA ALA A 100 -7.14 5.01 5.36
C ALA A 100 -7.64 4.77 3.93
N TYR A 101 -7.75 3.52 3.50
CA TYR A 101 -8.27 3.13 2.19
C TYR A 101 -9.71 3.61 1.97
N LYS A 102 -10.62 3.36 2.92
CA LYS A 102 -12.02 3.83 2.83
C LYS A 102 -12.09 5.35 2.71
N LYS A 103 -11.30 6.07 3.52
CA LYS A 103 -11.22 7.53 3.48
C LYS A 103 -10.70 8.02 2.12
N LYS A 104 -9.68 7.37 1.58
CA LYS A 104 -9.08 7.67 0.28
C LYS A 104 -10.04 7.43 -0.87
N MET A 105 -10.71 6.28 -0.91
CA MET A 105 -11.69 5.97 -1.96
C MET A 105 -12.86 6.96 -1.96
N LYS A 106 -13.36 7.34 -0.78
CA LYS A 106 -14.38 8.40 -0.67
C LYS A 106 -13.90 9.72 -1.27
N ARG A 107 -12.64 10.09 -1.08
CA ARG A 107 -12.06 11.30 -1.69
C ARG A 107 -11.87 11.13 -3.20
N ASN A 108 -11.43 9.96 -3.65
CA ASN A 108 -11.24 9.67 -5.08
C ASN A 108 -12.57 9.71 -5.84
N HIS A 109 -13.66 9.17 -5.29
CA HIS A 109 -15.00 9.33 -5.87
C HIS A 109 -15.37 10.81 -6.02
N LYS A 110 -15.22 11.61 -4.96
CA LYS A 110 -15.48 13.06 -5.04
C LYS A 110 -14.64 13.78 -6.08
N ARG A 111 -13.40 13.35 -6.33
CA ARG A 111 -12.52 13.91 -7.38
C ARG A 111 -13.09 13.63 -8.77
N GLN A 112 -13.55 12.40 -9.01
CA GLN A 112 -14.20 12.01 -10.27
C GLN A 112 -15.54 12.73 -10.45
N ASP A 113 -16.26 13.01 -9.36
CA ASP A 113 -17.48 13.82 -9.38
C ASP A 113 -17.20 15.33 -9.57
N GLY A 114 -15.94 15.74 -9.68
CA GLY A 114 -15.54 17.16 -9.79
C GLY A 114 -15.80 18.00 -8.53
N THR A 115 -16.14 17.37 -7.41
CA THR A 115 -16.50 18.05 -6.15
C THR A 115 -15.33 18.15 -5.15
N ALA A 116 -14.26 17.39 -5.39
CA ALA A 116 -12.99 17.52 -4.67
C ALA A 116 -11.90 18.04 -5.60
N ASP A 117 -11.02 18.91 -5.07
CA ASP A 117 -9.87 19.47 -5.80
C ASP A 117 -10.24 20.34 -7.03
N ALA A 118 -11.49 20.83 -7.13
CA ALA A 118 -12.03 21.70 -8.21
C ALA A 118 -11.25 23.01 -8.51
N GLY A 119 -10.20 23.31 -7.74
CA GLY A 119 -9.29 24.44 -7.97
C GLY A 119 -7.83 24.04 -8.21
N LYS A 120 -7.52 22.75 -8.40
CA LYS A 120 -6.15 22.25 -8.56
C LYS A 120 -5.78 21.86 -10.00
N GLY A 121 -6.68 22.09 -10.96
CA GLY A 121 -6.39 21.91 -12.39
C GLY A 121 -6.32 20.45 -12.86
N TYR A 122 -6.85 19.50 -12.09
CA TYR A 122 -7.05 18.13 -12.56
C TYR A 122 -8.39 18.05 -13.29
N VAL A 123 -8.38 18.39 -14.58
CA VAL A 123 -9.41 18.01 -15.56
C VAL A 123 -8.67 17.37 -16.74
#